data_AF-A0A843IZF2-F1
#
_entry.id   AF-A0A843IZF2-F1
#
_cell.length_a   1.000
_cell.length_b   1.000
_cell.length_c   1.000
_cell.angle_alpha   90.00
_cell.angle_beta   90.00
_cell.angle_gamma   90.00
#
_symmetry.space_group_name_H-M   'P 1'
#
loop_
_entity.id
_entity.type
_entity.pdbx_description
1 polymer ?
#
loop_
_entity_poly.entity_id
_entity_poly.type
_entity_poly.pdbx_seq_one_letter_code
_entity_poly.pdbx_strand_id
1 'polypeptide(L)'
;MSDGPLEDFEIYYTRYGLVQVSNDMRKGILTELRGRDLSLTDLSRALGKAQSTLSVHLDRMTAEGLIAFYEDSKDSRKKMYTIDSVRFAYSKAPDDRSMDML
;
A
#
# COMPACT_ATOMS: atom_id res chain seq x y z
N MET A 1 -16.03 -3.17 -8.88
CA MET A 1 -15.59 -1.85 -9.36
C MET A 1 -14.10 -1.95 -9.60
N SER A 2 -13.65 -1.83 -10.85
CA SER A 2 -12.22 -1.84 -11.20
C SER A 2 -11.59 -0.51 -10.81
N ASP A 3 -10.34 -0.58 -10.39
CA ASP A 3 -9.54 0.47 -9.77
C ASP A 3 -8.98 1.40 -10.87
N GLY A 4 -9.84 2.19 -11.53
CA GLY A 4 -9.44 3.24 -12.50
C GLY A 4 -8.83 2.78 -13.84
N PRO A 5 -8.40 3.72 -14.71
CA PRO A 5 -7.61 3.42 -15.91
C PRO A 5 -6.28 2.74 -15.54
N LEU A 6 -5.74 1.90 -16.44
CA LEU A 6 -4.48 1.14 -16.25
C LEU A 6 -3.23 2.01 -16.41
N GLU A 7 -3.23 3.17 -15.76
CA GLU A 7 -2.13 4.11 -15.71
C GLU A 7 -1.69 4.26 -14.24
N ASP A 8 -0.37 4.22 -14.00
CA ASP A 8 0.23 4.36 -12.67
C ASP A 8 -0.31 3.38 -11.59
N PHE A 9 -0.17 2.08 -11.89
CA PHE A 9 -0.45 0.99 -10.96
C PHE A 9 0.81 0.23 -10.54
N GLU A 10 0.73 -0.41 -9.38
CA GLU A 10 1.70 -1.36 -8.87
C GLU A 10 1.06 -2.76 -8.77
N ILE A 11 1.86 -3.81 -8.97
CA ILE A 11 1.46 -5.21 -8.76
C ILE A 11 2.27 -5.75 -7.58
N TYR A 12 1.56 -6.35 -6.64
CA TYR A 12 2.14 -7.00 -5.47
C TYR A 12 1.84 -8.48 -5.48
N TYR A 13 2.84 -9.28 -5.12
CA TYR A 13 2.68 -10.68 -4.80
C TYR A 13 2.40 -10.81 -3.30
N THR A 14 1.24 -11.37 -2.96
CA THR A 14 0.82 -11.63 -1.58
C THR A 14 0.63 -13.14 -1.38
N ARG A 15 0.41 -13.56 -0.13
CA ARG A 15 0.05 -14.96 0.18
C ARG A 15 -1.24 -15.45 -0.46
N TYR A 16 -2.07 -14.53 -0.99
CA TYR A 16 -3.32 -14.84 -1.69
C TYR A 16 -3.23 -14.71 -3.22
N GLY A 17 -2.04 -14.38 -3.76
CA GLY A 17 -1.80 -14.20 -5.18
C GLY A 17 -1.43 -12.76 -5.56
N LEU A 18 -1.67 -12.40 -6.83
CA LEU A 18 -1.35 -11.07 -7.34
C LEU A 18 -2.45 -10.07 -7.00
N VAL A 19 -2.05 -8.91 -6.46
CA VAL A 19 -2.93 -7.78 -6.16
C VAL A 19 -2.45 -6.56 -6.93
N GLN A 20 -3.32 -5.99 -7.75
CA GLN A 20 -3.09 -4.70 -8.40
C GLN A 20 -3.51 -3.56 -7.46
N VAL A 21 -2.69 -2.52 -7.40
CA VAL A 21 -2.93 -1.30 -6.61
C VAL A 21 -2.72 -0.09 -7.50
N SER A 22 -3.80 0.61 -7.86
CA SER A 22 -3.74 1.90 -8.57
C SER A 22 -4.16 3.08 -7.70
N ASN A 23 -4.94 2.83 -6.64
CA ASN A 23 -5.40 3.87 -5.74
C ASN A 23 -4.24 4.58 -5.02
N ASP A 24 -4.16 5.90 -5.19
CA ASP A 24 -3.07 6.73 -4.63
C ASP A 24 -2.95 6.66 -3.11
N MET A 25 -4.08 6.54 -2.39
CA MET A 25 -4.05 6.40 -0.94
C MET A 25 -3.39 5.08 -0.53
N ARG A 26 -3.73 3.98 -1.20
CA ARG A 26 -3.14 2.66 -0.95
C ARG A 26 -1.65 2.65 -1.32
N LYS A 27 -1.26 3.24 -2.45
CA LYS A 27 0.16 3.43 -2.84
C LYS A 27 0.93 4.26 -1.80
N GLY A 28 0.32 5.34 -1.29
CA GLY A 28 0.87 6.17 -0.23
C GLY A 28 1.13 5.39 1.05
N ILE A 29 0.14 4.61 1.51
CA ILE A 29 0.30 3.73 2.69
C ILE A 29 1.47 2.74 2.48
N LEU A 30 1.54 2.08 1.32
CA LEU A 30 2.63 1.13 1.02
C LEU A 30 3.99 1.81 1.00
N THR A 31 4.07 3.05 0.51
CA THR A 31 5.30 3.84 0.49
C THR A 31 5.79 4.15 1.89
N GLU A 32 4.91 4.61 2.78
CA GLU A 32 5.24 4.90 4.17
C GLU A 32 5.70 3.63 4.92
N LEU A 33 4.98 2.52 4.74
CA LEU A 33 5.27 1.26 5.43
C LEU A 33 6.54 0.55 4.95
N ARG A 34 7.03 0.85 3.73
CA ARG A 34 8.35 0.37 3.28
C ARG A 34 9.50 0.98 4.06
N GLY A 35 9.33 2.19 4.59
CA GLY A 35 10.36 2.86 5.37
C GLY A 35 10.44 2.34 6.80
N ARG A 36 9.29 2.04 7.41
CA ARG A 36 9.17 1.53 8.79
C ARG A 36 7.73 1.11 9.09
N ASP A 37 7.57 0.32 10.14
CA ASP A 37 6.26 0.01 10.69
C ASP A 37 5.62 1.24 11.35
N LEU A 38 4.34 1.46 11.12
CA LEU A 38 3.63 2.67 11.55
C LEU A 38 2.28 2.34 12.18
N SER A 39 1.87 3.17 13.15
CA SER A 39 0.51 3.11 13.67
C SER A 39 -0.47 3.89 12.80
N LEU A 40 -1.78 3.69 13.01
CA LEU A 40 -2.83 4.49 12.36
C LEU A 40 -2.63 6.00 12.58
N THR A 41 -2.20 6.40 13.78
CA THR A 41 -1.90 7.80 14.10
C THR A 41 -0.71 8.33 13.32
N ASP A 42 0.34 7.52 13.17
CA ASP A 42 1.53 7.96 12.43
C ASP A 42 1.27 8.04 10.93
N LEU A 43 0.52 7.07 10.36
CA LEU A 43 0.06 7.12 8.98
C LEU A 43 -0.85 8.32 8.71
N SER A 44 -1.78 8.62 9.64
CA SER A 44 -2.65 9.81 9.56
C SER A 44 -1.84 11.10 9.52
N ARG A 45 -0.79 11.19 10.36
CA ARG A 45 0.12 12.33 10.37
C ARG A 45 0.96 12.44 9.09
N ALA A 46 1.49 11.32 8.60
CA ALA A 46 2.34 11.28 7.40
C ALA A 46 1.56 11.62 6.12
N LEU A 47 0.36 11.08 5.96
CA LEU A 47 -0.45 11.22 4.75
C LEU A 47 -1.42 12.42 4.79
N GLY A 48 -1.55 13.09 5.94
CA GLY A 48 -2.46 14.22 6.11
C GLY A 48 -3.94 13.85 5.95
N LYS A 49 -4.31 12.61 6.32
CA LYS A 49 -5.68 12.08 6.20
C LYS A 49 -6.27 11.71 7.55
N ALA A 50 -7.59 11.81 7.65
CA ALA A 50 -8.32 11.38 8.84
C ALA A 50 -8.12 9.88 9.09
N GLN A 51 -8.04 9.50 10.36
CA GLN A 51 -7.88 8.09 10.76
C GLN A 51 -9.04 7.21 10.28
N SER A 52 -10.27 7.72 10.30
CA SER A 52 -11.44 7.00 9.80
C SER A 52 -11.32 6.64 8.31
N THR A 53 -10.79 7.56 7.50
CA THR A 53 -10.51 7.31 6.08
C THR A 53 -9.44 6.25 5.90
N LEU A 54 -8.33 6.35 6.64
CA LEU A 54 -7.24 5.39 6.52
C LEU A 54 -7.64 4.00 7.01
N SER A 55 -8.48 3.90 8.05
CA SER A 55 -8.94 2.60 8.58
C SER A 55 -9.56 1.73 7.51
N VAL A 56 -10.45 2.30 6.67
CA VAL A 56 -11.11 1.55 5.59
C VAL A 56 -10.10 1.01 4.57
N HIS A 57 -9.06 1.79 4.26
CA HIS A 57 -7.99 1.32 3.38
C HIS A 57 -7.12 0.25 4.04
N LEU A 58 -6.75 0.42 5.30
CA LEU A 58 -5.92 -0.54 6.04
C LEU A 58 -6.63 -1.88 6.25
N ASP A 59 -7.92 -1.87 6.59
CA ASP A 59 -8.73 -3.08 6.73
C ASP A 59 -8.76 -3.86 5.40
N ARG A 60 -9.00 -3.15 4.29
CA ARG A 60 -9.00 -3.75 2.95
C ARG A 60 -7.62 -4.29 2.55
N MET A 61 -6.56 -3.52 2.75
CA MET A 61 -5.20 -3.93 2.41
C MET A 61 -4.73 -5.12 3.26
N THR A 62 -5.19 -5.22 4.50
CA THR A 62 -4.94 -6.38 5.37
C THR A 62 -5.66 -7.62 4.84
N ALA A 63 -6.93 -7.47 4.42
CA ALA A 63 -7.70 -8.57 3.83
C ALA A 63 -7.10 -9.06 2.51
N GLU A 64 -6.49 -8.17 1.72
CA GLU A 64 -5.80 -8.50 0.46
C GLU A 64 -4.39 -9.08 0.69
N GLY A 65 -3.89 -9.10 1.93
CA GLY A 65 -2.54 -9.56 2.27
C GLY A 65 -1.43 -8.63 1.79
N LEU A 66 -1.74 -7.36 1.51
CA LEU A 66 -0.72 -6.37 1.16
C LEU A 66 0.11 -5.95 2.38
N ILE A 67 -0.58 -5.84 3.51
CA ILE A 67 -0.02 -5.43 4.80
C ILE A 67 -0.52 -6.38 5.89
N ALA A 68 0.21 -6.41 7.00
CA ALA A 68 -0.21 -7.04 8.25
C ALA A 68 -0.20 -6.00 9.38
N PHE A 69 -0.71 -6.40 10.54
CA PHE A 69 -0.51 -5.62 11.76
C PHE A 69 -0.19 -6.52 12.94
N TYR A 70 0.48 -5.95 13.94
CA TYR A 70 0.74 -6.56 15.23
C TYR A 70 0.47 -5.54 16.35
N GLU A 71 0.34 -6.01 17.59
CA GLU A 71 0.18 -5.15 18.76
C GLU A 71 1.53 -4.59 19.22
N ASP A 72 1.59 -3.29 19.52
CA ASP A 72 2.81 -2.66 20.04
C ASP A 72 3.20 -3.30 21.38
N SER A 73 4.47 -3.67 21.54
CA SER A 73 4.97 -4.34 22.74
C SER A 73 4.91 -3.46 24.01
N LYS A 74 4.77 -2.14 23.85
CA LYS A 74 4.64 -1.17 24.95
C LYS A 74 3.19 -0.75 25.23
N ASP A 75 2.30 -0.86 24.24
CA ASP A 75 0.86 -0.64 24.40
C ASP A 75 0.08 -1.57 23.47
N SER A 76 -0.43 -2.68 24.01
CA SER A 76 -1.12 -3.71 23.22
C SER A 76 -2.38 -3.21 22.50
N ARG A 77 -2.93 -2.07 22.91
CA ARG A 77 -4.10 -1.45 22.23
C ARG A 77 -3.70 -0.77 20.93
N LYS A 78 -2.41 -0.54 20.70
CA LYS A 78 -1.88 0.16 19.54
C LYS A 78 -1.49 -0.85 18.47
N LYS A 79 -2.19 -0.80 17.33
CA LYS A 79 -1.80 -1.57 16.13
C LYS A 79 -0.63 -0.91 15.42
N MET A 80 0.37 -1.72 15.09
CA MET A 80 1.50 -1.38 14.24
C MET A 80 1.35 -2.12 12.92
N TYR A 81 1.28 -1.39 11.82
CA TYR A 81 1.13 -1.93 10.48
C TYR A 81 2.50 -2.14 9.83
N THR A 82 2.64 -3.20 9.04
CA THR A 82 3.86 -3.58 8.33
C THR A 82 3.54 -4.15 6.94
N ILE A 83 4.51 -4.13 6.02
CA ILE A 83 4.35 -4.74 4.68
C ILE A 83 4.35 -6.27 4.81
N ASP A 84 3.38 -6.94 4.17
CA ASP A 84 3.30 -8.41 4.10
C ASP A 84 3.25 -8.91 2.64
N SER A 85 3.79 -8.11 1.72
CA SER A 85 3.76 -8.36 0.29
C SER A 85 5.06 -7.91 -0.40
N VAL A 86 5.29 -8.45 -1.59
CA VAL A 86 6.45 -8.09 -2.42
C VAL A 86 5.97 -7.31 -3.64
N ARG A 87 6.50 -6.11 -3.88
CA ARG A 87 6.21 -5.40 -5.14
C ARG A 87 6.88 -6.14 -6.29
N PHE A 88 6.06 -6.70 -7.17
CA PHE A 88 6.48 -7.52 -8.30
C PHE A 88 6.72 -6.68 -9.55
N ALA A 89 5.82 -5.73 -9.83
CA ALA A 89 5.91 -4.86 -11.00
C ALA A 89 5.24 -3.51 -10.73
N TYR A 90 5.47 -2.54 -11.60
CA TYR A 90 4.74 -1.28 -11.64
C TYR A 90 4.69 -0.77 -13.08
N SER A 91 3.64 -0.02 -13.41
CA SER A 91 3.60 0.72 -14.67
C SER A 91 4.36 2.01 -14.55
N LYS A 92 5.04 2.42 -15.62
CA LYS A 92 5.62 3.76 -15.78
C LYS A 92 5.15 4.29 -17.13
N ALA A 93 4.90 5.59 -17.23
CA ALA A 93 4.71 6.22 -18.53
C ALA A 93 5.91 5.89 -19.44
N PRO A 94 5.68 5.62 -20.74
CA PRO A 94 6.76 5.39 -21.69
C PRO A 94 7.76 6.55 -21.62
N ASP A 95 9.04 6.23 -21.58
CA ASP A 95 10.13 7.19 -21.79
C ASP A 95 10.78 6.96 -23.16
N ASP A 96 11.70 7.84 -23.56
CA ASP A 96 12.33 7.76 -24.89
C ASP A 96 12.95 6.38 -25.17
N ARG A 97 13.46 5.70 -24.13
CA ARG A 97 14.03 4.34 -24.24
C ARG A 97 12.97 3.26 -24.49
N SER A 98 11.72 3.53 -24.11
CA SER A 98 10.59 2.65 -24.38
C SER A 98 10.17 2.70 -25.86
N MET A 99 10.49 3.79 -26.56
CA MET A 99 10.17 3.96 -27.98
C MET A 99 11.20 3.29 -28.89
N ASP A 100 12.44 3.11 -28.43
CA ASP A 100 13.52 2.42 -29.17
C ASP A 100 13.33 0.88 -29.23
N MET A 101 12.35 0.34 -28.53
CA MET A 101 12.01 -1.10 -28.52
C MET A 101 10.88 -1.48 -29.48
N LEU A 102 10.38 -0.53 -30.28
CA LEU A 102 9.36 -0.70 -31.33
C LEU A 102 9.99 -0.72 -32.72
#